data_AF-A0A0F7UBU2-F1
#
_entry.id   AF-A0A0F7UBU2-F1
#
_cell.length_a   1.000
_cell.length_b   1.000
_cell.length_c   1.000
_cell.angle_alpha   90.00
_cell.angle_beta   90.00
_cell.angle_gamma   90.00
#
_symmetry.space_group_name_H-M   'P 1'
#
loop_
_entity.id
_entity.type
_entity.pdbx_description
1 polymer ?
#
loop_
_entity_poly.entity_id
_entity_poly.type
_entity_poly.pdbx_seq_one_letter_code
_entity_poly.pdbx_strand_id
1 'polypeptide(L)'
;MVPDTWIFHVTWYDHQADIVKQLTLSYRRSDNCVELYDPKLRRLFLRRTPAPMPLEDHLYVGNTVTIVSRQLKIVDYGDERTRCALAPRFQKAVMVVKPHAQEHLGSILQRLLDSGFALSSVQMVQLDNQKAKRLLEITAAPWPQSENRDGGGQVDDAFQSFTDGKAVVVEIVGNDSEKRLKYIVGPDDPAKARQQSPSSLRASYGISRSQNAVYWSAPEDNNLLLLSEFVSGISAVTPSEISHDCSCCVIKPSALKYAGNIVDEILSHGFRITAVQSFHLSRNAADEFYEVYKTVLPEYPQSWTRTRHKHTRLTRNFCRRRIPMVDELAQGVCLAMQVEHAERDSVAQLRQLSGPYDPEVARFVRPQSLRAKFGSDRVRNAVHCTDLDGDAILEVQYFFSVLAHSRQ
;
A
#
# COMPACT_ATOMS: atom_id res chain seq x y z
N MET A 1 21.11 1.19 24.87
CA MET A 1 21.89 0.73 23.69
C MET A 1 20.95 -0.06 22.79
N VAL A 2 20.85 0.28 21.50
CA VAL A 2 20.00 -0.45 20.55
C VAL A 2 20.67 -1.79 20.23
N PRO A 3 19.98 -2.93 20.35
CA PRO A 3 20.58 -4.23 20.04
C PRO A 3 20.93 -4.34 18.54
N ASP A 4 22.04 -5.02 18.23
CA ASP A 4 22.44 -5.30 16.84
C ASP A 4 21.57 -6.37 16.18
N THR A 5 21.04 -7.30 16.98
CA THR A 5 20.10 -8.33 16.52
C THR A 5 18.71 -8.04 17.08
N TRP A 6 17.72 -8.08 16.20
CA TRP A 6 16.31 -7.96 16.52
C TRP A 6 15.62 -9.30 16.29
N ILE A 7 14.77 -9.68 17.23
CA ILE A 7 14.08 -10.97 17.21
C ILE A 7 12.58 -10.73 17.11
N PHE A 8 11.91 -11.50 16.25
CA PHE A 8 10.47 -11.42 16.02
C PHE A 8 9.85 -12.81 15.96
N HIS A 9 8.61 -12.90 16.43
CA HIS A 9 7.73 -14.02 16.16
C HIS A 9 6.98 -13.74 14.86
N VAL A 10 7.06 -14.67 13.90
CA VAL A 10 6.47 -14.51 12.58
C VAL A 10 5.64 -15.73 12.21
N THR A 11 4.56 -15.50 11.47
CA THR A 11 3.78 -16.56 10.83
C THR A 11 4.07 -16.64 9.35
N TRP A 12 4.10 -17.86 8.85
CA TRP A 12 4.22 -18.14 7.42
C TRP A 12 3.20 -19.19 7.02
N TYR A 13 2.32 -18.86 6.08
CA TYR A 13 1.39 -19.81 5.50
C TYR A 13 2.07 -20.59 4.35
N ASP A 14 2.19 -21.90 4.52
CA ASP A 14 2.76 -22.81 3.53
C ASP A 14 1.64 -23.35 2.64
N HIS A 15 1.46 -22.73 1.47
CA HIS A 15 0.42 -23.11 0.51
C HIS A 15 0.49 -24.58 0.06
N GLN A 16 1.66 -25.22 0.08
CA GLN A 16 1.79 -26.62 -0.34
C GLN A 16 1.31 -27.58 0.74
N ALA A 17 1.55 -27.22 2.00
CA ALA A 17 1.16 -28.03 3.14
C ALA A 17 -0.20 -27.63 3.72
N ASP A 18 -0.77 -26.52 3.26
CA ASP A 18 -1.97 -25.88 3.82
C ASP A 18 -1.88 -25.66 5.34
N ILE A 19 -0.71 -25.21 5.81
CA ILE A 19 -0.41 -25.07 7.24
C ILE A 19 0.25 -23.72 7.52
N VAL A 20 -0.21 -23.05 8.58
CA VAL A 20 0.47 -21.88 9.15
C VAL A 20 1.58 -22.33 10.09
N LYS A 21 2.82 -21.99 9.76
CA LYS A 21 4.01 -22.22 10.60
C LYS A 21 4.30 -20.98 11.45
N GLN A 22 4.67 -21.23 12.70
CA GLN A 22 5.17 -20.22 13.62
C GLN A 22 6.70 -20.32 13.61
N LEU A 23 7.38 -19.24 13.24
CA LEU A 23 8.83 -19.18 13.13
C LEU A 23 9.37 -18.01 13.97
N THR A 24 10.65 -18.08 14.32
CA THR A 24 11.37 -16.96 14.92
C THR A 24 12.29 -16.36 13.88
N LEU A 25 12.11 -15.07 13.59
CA LEU A 25 12.96 -14.29 12.69
C LEU A 25 14.00 -13.54 13.52
N SER A 26 15.27 -13.74 13.19
CA SER A 26 16.37 -12.92 13.70
C SER A 26 16.91 -12.05 12.58
N TYR A 27 16.92 -10.74 12.78
CA TYR A 27 17.47 -9.76 11.85
C TYR A 27 18.71 -9.10 12.47
N ARG A 28 19.82 -9.11 11.74
CA ARG A 28 21.07 -8.46 12.16
C ARG A 28 21.29 -7.20 11.34
N ARG A 29 21.48 -6.08 12.04
CA ARG A 29 21.60 -4.75 11.43
C ARG A 29 22.96 -4.52 10.80
N SER A 30 24.03 -4.97 11.47
CA SER A 30 25.41 -4.77 11.02
C SER A 30 25.71 -5.29 9.61
N ASP A 31 25.00 -6.32 9.14
CA ASP A 31 25.24 -6.95 7.83
C ASP A 31 23.96 -7.24 7.03
N ASN A 32 22.82 -6.66 7.43
CA ASN A 32 21.52 -6.84 6.78
C ASN A 32 21.15 -8.31 6.53
N CYS A 33 21.45 -9.20 7.49
CA CYS A 33 21.18 -10.63 7.37
C CYS A 33 19.99 -11.08 8.21
N VAL A 34 19.29 -12.10 7.71
CA VAL A 34 18.13 -12.72 8.36
C VAL A 34 18.36 -14.21 8.58
N GLU A 35 17.82 -14.73 9.67
CA GLU A 35 17.80 -16.14 10.02
C GLU A 35 16.39 -16.53 10.50
N LEU A 36 15.92 -17.71 10.09
CA LEU A 36 14.63 -18.25 10.55
C LEU A 36 14.86 -19.54 11.33
N TYR A 37 14.25 -19.60 12.52
CA TYR A 37 14.26 -20.78 13.38
C TYR A 37 12.85 -21.32 13.54
N ASP A 38 12.69 -22.64 13.45
CA ASP A 38 11.44 -23.34 13.72
C ASP A 38 11.47 -23.86 15.16
N PRO A 39 10.71 -23.23 16.09
CA PRO A 39 10.70 -23.64 17.48
C PRO A 39 10.02 -24.99 17.71
N LYS A 40 9.08 -25.40 16.85
CA LYS A 40 8.37 -26.69 16.97
C LYS A 40 9.30 -27.85 16.63
N LEU A 41 10.06 -27.72 15.54
CA LEU A 41 11.00 -28.73 15.08
C LEU A 41 12.42 -28.58 15.66
N ARG A 42 12.64 -27.54 16.47
CA ARG A 42 13.93 -27.19 17.09
C ARG A 42 15.10 -27.18 16.10
N ARG A 43 14.88 -26.58 14.93
CA ARG A 43 15.89 -26.53 13.86
C ARG A 43 15.87 -25.19 13.13
N LEU A 44 17.00 -24.85 12.52
CA LEU A 44 17.06 -23.75 11.57
C LEU A 44 16.17 -24.06 10.36
N PHE A 45 15.27 -23.13 10.06
CA PHE A 45 14.43 -23.15 8.88
C PHE A 45 15.12 -22.46 7.70
N LEU A 46 15.77 -21.33 7.95
CA LEU A 46 16.61 -20.60 7.00
C LEU A 46 17.89 -20.20 7.71
N ARG A 47 19.05 -20.60 7.18
CA ARG A 47 20.36 -20.15 7.68
C ARG A 47 20.55 -18.66 7.35
N ARG A 48 21.40 -17.99 8.12
CA ARG A 48 21.82 -16.59 7.88
C ARG A 48 21.99 -16.30 6.39
N THR A 49 21.11 -15.48 5.86
CA THR A 49 21.04 -15.10 4.44
C THR A 49 20.90 -13.59 4.36
N PRO A 50 21.60 -12.90 3.44
CA PRO A 50 21.39 -11.48 3.21
C PRO A 50 19.94 -11.18 2.82
N ALA A 51 19.34 -10.17 3.43
CA ALA A 51 18.04 -9.67 3.02
C ALA A 51 18.15 -8.94 1.66
N PRO A 52 17.10 -9.01 0.82
CA PRO A 52 17.14 -8.41 -0.52
C PRO A 52 17.22 -6.87 -0.49
N MET A 53 16.81 -6.26 0.62
CA MET A 53 16.86 -4.83 0.90
C MET A 53 17.05 -4.63 2.41
N PRO A 54 17.44 -3.43 2.86
CA PRO A 54 17.39 -3.07 4.28
C PRO A 54 15.97 -3.26 4.82
N LEU A 55 15.81 -4.08 5.86
CA LEU A 55 14.50 -4.38 6.44
C LEU A 55 14.19 -3.53 7.68
N GLU A 56 15.10 -2.66 8.13
CA GLU A 56 14.99 -1.95 9.41
C GLU A 56 13.63 -1.25 9.59
N ASP A 57 13.20 -0.51 8.56
CA ASP A 57 11.97 0.28 8.58
C ASP A 57 10.69 -0.54 8.28
N HIS A 58 10.85 -1.83 8.03
CA HIS A 58 9.76 -2.76 7.70
C HIS A 58 9.51 -3.80 8.81
N LEU A 59 10.35 -3.83 9.85
CA LEU A 59 10.26 -4.84 10.92
C LEU A 59 9.43 -4.33 12.11
N TYR A 60 8.11 -4.31 11.94
CA TYR A 60 7.15 -3.95 12.98
C TYR A 60 5.94 -4.89 13.02
N VAL A 61 5.30 -4.97 14.19
CA VAL A 61 4.17 -5.88 14.42
C VAL A 61 2.98 -5.55 13.52
N GLY A 62 2.45 -6.59 12.88
CA GLY A 62 1.38 -6.52 11.88
C GLY A 62 1.88 -6.38 10.45
N ASN A 63 3.13 -5.96 10.21
CA ASN A 63 3.67 -5.89 8.85
C ASN A 63 3.91 -7.28 8.26
N THR A 64 3.91 -7.37 6.94
CA THR A 64 4.33 -8.56 6.19
C THR A 64 5.60 -8.24 5.42
N VAL A 65 6.63 -9.07 5.59
CA VAL A 65 7.91 -8.92 4.90
C VAL A 65 8.21 -10.14 4.04
N THR A 66 8.70 -9.92 2.82
CA THR A 66 9.07 -11.00 1.91
C THR A 66 10.53 -11.40 2.09
N ILE A 67 10.79 -12.57 2.65
CA ILE A 67 12.14 -13.14 2.86
C ILE A 67 12.29 -14.42 2.03
N VAL A 68 13.23 -14.42 1.09
CA VAL A 68 13.51 -15.57 0.19
C VAL A 68 12.21 -16.13 -0.41
N SER A 69 11.40 -15.25 -0.99
CA SER A 69 10.12 -15.57 -1.64
C SER A 69 9.04 -16.13 -0.70
N ARG A 70 9.16 -15.92 0.62
CA ARG A 70 8.14 -16.25 1.63
C ARG A 70 7.62 -14.98 2.28
N GLN A 71 6.31 -14.87 2.39
CA GLN A 71 5.66 -13.74 3.06
C GLN A 71 5.49 -14.08 4.54
N LEU A 72 6.25 -13.38 5.36
CA LEU A 72 6.26 -13.57 6.80
C LEU A 72 5.49 -12.43 7.44
N LYS A 73 4.38 -12.74 8.11
CA LYS A 73 3.64 -11.76 8.90
C LYS A 73 4.27 -11.67 10.28
N ILE A 74 4.67 -10.48 10.69
CA ILE A 74 5.25 -10.22 12.01
C ILE A 74 4.11 -10.14 13.01
N VAL A 75 4.07 -11.07 13.97
CA VAL A 75 2.98 -11.19 14.93
C VAL A 75 3.35 -10.59 16.28
N ASP A 76 4.61 -10.72 16.69
CA ASP A 76 5.11 -10.13 17.93
C ASP A 76 6.63 -9.95 17.89
N TYR A 77 7.18 -9.21 18.84
CA TYR A 77 8.60 -9.18 19.16
C TYR A 77 9.00 -10.48 19.86
N GLY A 78 10.17 -11.00 19.53
CA GLY A 78 10.71 -12.23 20.12
C GLY A 78 11.44 -12.02 21.44
N ASP A 79 11.76 -10.77 21.80
CA ASP A 79 12.32 -10.40 23.09
C ASP A 79 11.97 -8.96 23.50
N GLU A 80 12.08 -8.67 24.80
CA GLU A 80 11.76 -7.38 25.39
C GLU A 80 12.70 -6.26 24.94
N ARG A 81 13.95 -6.60 24.60
CA ARG A 81 14.96 -5.62 24.15
C ARG A 81 14.58 -5.04 22.79
N THR A 82 14.14 -5.91 21.89
CA THR A 82 13.64 -5.57 20.55
C THR A 82 12.35 -4.77 20.68
N ARG A 83 11.42 -5.22 21.54
CA ARG A 83 10.17 -4.50 21.83
C ARG A 83 10.42 -3.07 22.30
N CYS A 84 11.24 -2.89 23.34
CA CYS A 84 11.57 -1.58 23.89
C CYS A 84 12.28 -0.66 22.87
N ALA A 85 13.08 -1.23 21.95
CA ALA A 85 13.79 -0.46 20.94
C ALA A 85 12.92 -0.04 19.74
N LEU A 86 11.92 -0.85 19.37
CA LEU A 86 11.16 -0.67 18.12
C LEU A 86 9.71 -0.30 18.30
N ALA A 87 9.02 -0.79 19.34
CA ALA A 87 7.59 -0.49 19.52
C ALA A 87 7.29 1.02 19.53
N PRO A 88 8.11 1.90 20.16
CA PRO A 88 7.91 3.34 20.08
C PRO A 88 8.12 3.93 18.67
N ARG A 89 9.01 3.33 17.84
CA ARG A 89 9.33 3.80 16.49
C ARG A 89 8.24 3.51 15.45
N PHE A 90 7.33 2.58 15.74
CA PHE A 90 6.34 2.09 14.77
C PHE A 90 4.92 2.19 15.31
N GLN A 91 4.56 3.39 15.78
CA GLN A 91 3.19 3.71 16.18
C GLN A 91 2.31 3.84 14.94
N LYS A 92 1.12 3.27 15.01
CA LYS A 92 0.13 3.34 13.95
C LYS A 92 -0.82 4.51 14.18
N ALA A 93 -1.27 5.10 13.09
CA ALA A 93 -2.34 6.08 13.08
C ALA A 93 -3.16 5.93 11.80
N VAL A 94 -4.38 6.45 11.83
CA VAL A 94 -5.33 6.38 10.73
C VAL A 94 -5.70 7.80 10.33
N MET A 95 -5.71 8.04 9.03
CA MET A 95 -6.20 9.26 8.43
C MET A 95 -7.28 8.93 7.40
N VAL A 96 -8.33 9.72 7.37
CA VAL A 96 -9.40 9.63 6.36
C VAL A 96 -9.38 10.93 5.56
N VAL A 97 -9.06 10.83 4.28
CA VAL A 97 -9.19 11.91 3.31
C VAL A 97 -10.64 11.97 2.85
N LYS A 98 -11.29 13.11 3.08
CA LYS A 98 -12.70 13.33 2.74
C LYS A 98 -12.88 13.48 1.22
N PRO A 99 -14.09 13.20 0.69
CA PRO A 99 -14.37 13.25 -0.76
C PRO A 99 -13.93 14.55 -1.44
N HIS A 100 -14.23 15.71 -0.85
CA HIS A 100 -13.87 17.01 -1.44
C HIS A 100 -12.36 17.26 -1.57
N ALA A 101 -11.53 16.57 -0.78
CA ALA A 101 -10.07 16.73 -0.82
C ALA A 101 -9.37 15.65 -1.65
N GLN A 102 -10.12 14.79 -2.35
CA GLN A 102 -9.55 13.73 -3.19
C GLN A 102 -8.72 14.26 -4.35
N GLU A 103 -9.04 15.43 -4.89
CA GLU A 103 -8.23 16.09 -5.93
C GLU A 103 -6.81 16.44 -5.47
N HIS A 104 -6.57 16.46 -4.16
CA HIS A 104 -5.28 16.72 -3.54
C HIS A 104 -4.68 15.46 -2.88
N LEU A 105 -5.19 14.27 -3.22
CA LEU A 105 -4.77 13.02 -2.60
C LEU A 105 -3.26 12.79 -2.74
N GLY A 106 -2.68 13.06 -3.91
CA GLY A 106 -1.25 12.82 -4.13
C GLY A 106 -0.40 13.73 -3.24
N SER A 107 -0.71 15.02 -3.16
CA SER A 107 -0.01 15.97 -2.30
C SER A 107 -0.13 15.60 -0.82
N ILE A 108 -1.31 15.13 -0.39
CA ILE A 108 -1.55 14.65 0.98
C ILE A 108 -0.68 13.41 1.27
N LEU A 109 -0.69 12.41 0.38
CA LEU A 109 0.10 11.19 0.54
C LEU A 109 1.60 11.48 0.51
N GLN A 110 2.07 12.35 -0.39
CA GLN A 110 3.47 12.73 -0.46
C GLN A 110 3.89 13.46 0.81
N ARG A 111 3.05 14.35 1.35
CA ARG A 111 3.35 15.05 2.60
C ARG A 111 3.53 14.08 3.78
N LEU A 112 2.77 12.98 3.82
CA LEU A 112 2.97 11.92 4.82
C LEU A 112 4.30 11.18 4.62
N LEU A 113 4.58 10.78 3.38
CA LEU A 113 5.83 10.09 3.01
C LEU A 113 7.06 10.94 3.32
N ASP A 114 7.07 12.21 2.90
CA ASP A 114 8.16 13.16 3.12
C ASP A 114 8.36 13.48 4.60
N SER A 115 7.28 13.41 5.39
CA SER A 115 7.38 13.56 6.83
C SER A 115 8.10 12.37 7.48
N GLY A 116 8.23 11.23 6.79
CA GLY A 116 8.86 10.00 7.29
C GLY A 116 7.86 8.97 7.80
N PHE A 117 6.63 8.97 7.29
CA PHE A 117 5.66 7.90 7.54
C PHE A 117 5.72 6.83 6.45
N ALA A 118 5.53 5.57 6.84
CA ALA A 118 5.22 4.49 5.91
C ALA A 118 3.70 4.37 5.73
N LEU A 119 3.25 4.16 4.50
CA LEU A 119 1.85 3.85 4.21
C LEU A 119 1.63 2.34 4.39
N SER A 120 0.98 1.95 5.47
CA SER A 120 0.68 0.55 5.81
C SER A 120 -0.49 0.03 4.97
N SER A 121 -1.54 0.84 4.89
CA SER A 121 -2.75 0.54 4.11
C SER A 121 -3.30 1.83 3.51
N VAL A 122 -3.75 1.77 2.27
CA VAL A 122 -4.49 2.83 1.59
C VAL A 122 -5.69 2.17 0.93
N GLN A 123 -6.90 2.65 1.19
CA GLN A 123 -8.10 2.12 0.58
C GLN A 123 -9.17 3.19 0.39
N MET A 124 -9.68 3.28 -0.83
CA MET A 124 -10.86 4.07 -1.14
C MET A 124 -12.12 3.31 -0.68
N VAL A 125 -13.04 4.01 -0.03
CA VAL A 125 -14.27 3.45 0.54
C VAL A 125 -15.45 4.36 0.24
N GLN A 126 -16.59 3.77 -0.12
CA GLN A 126 -17.87 4.48 -0.14
C GLN A 126 -18.55 4.31 1.22
N LEU A 127 -18.69 5.41 1.97
CA LEU A 127 -19.32 5.41 3.28
C LEU A 127 -20.77 5.83 3.14
N ASP A 128 -21.67 5.03 3.71
CA ASP A 128 -23.02 5.46 4.06
C ASP A 128 -23.04 5.93 5.52
N ASN A 129 -24.16 6.49 5.98
CA ASN A 129 -24.28 7.00 7.35
C ASN A 129 -23.97 5.95 8.43
N GLN A 130 -24.33 4.68 8.20
CA GLN A 130 -24.08 3.61 9.17
C GLN A 130 -22.59 3.24 9.21
N LYS A 131 -21.96 3.11 8.03
CA LYS A 131 -20.52 2.84 7.89
C LYS A 131 -19.68 3.98 8.43
N ALA A 132 -20.06 5.23 8.15
CA ALA A 132 -19.36 6.41 8.67
C ALA A 132 -19.40 6.45 10.21
N LYS A 133 -20.56 6.19 10.81
CA LYS A 133 -20.70 6.11 12.26
C LYS A 133 -19.83 5.00 12.86
N ARG A 134 -19.89 3.80 12.28
CA ARG A 134 -19.06 2.66 12.73
C ARG A 134 -17.56 2.93 12.62
N LEU A 135 -17.12 3.60 11.55
CA LEU A 135 -15.72 4.01 11.38
C LEU A 135 -15.28 4.93 12.53
N LEU A 136 -16.09 5.94 12.86
CA LEU A 136 -15.79 6.87 13.95
C LEU A 136 -15.77 6.18 15.32
N GLU A 137 -16.73 5.28 15.58
CA GLU A 137 -16.76 4.46 16.80
C GLU A 137 -15.50 3.62 16.97
N ILE A 138 -15.06 2.93 15.90
CA ILE A 138 -13.84 2.11 15.93
C ILE A 138 -12.60 2.98 16.16
N THR A 139 -12.51 4.15 15.52
CA THR A 139 -11.36 5.04 15.67
C THR A 139 -11.30 5.77 17.02
N ALA A 140 -12.23 5.48 17.94
CA ALA A 140 -12.27 5.98 19.32
C ALA A 140 -12.25 7.51 19.47
N ALA A 141 -12.61 8.26 18.42
CA ALA A 141 -12.75 9.70 18.57
C ALA A 141 -14.01 10.01 19.40
N PRO A 142 -13.88 10.77 20.49
CA PRO A 142 -15.04 11.37 21.13
C PRO A 142 -15.72 12.24 20.08
N TRP A 143 -17.00 11.96 19.80
CA TRP A 143 -17.84 12.90 19.07
C TRP A 143 -17.72 14.28 19.76
N PRO A 144 -17.69 15.41 19.04
CA PRO A 144 -17.93 16.69 19.68
C PRO A 144 -19.33 16.63 20.32
N GLN A 145 -19.38 16.27 21.60
CA GLN A 145 -20.60 16.33 22.38
C GLN A 145 -21.06 17.78 22.30
N SER A 146 -22.21 17.99 21.67
CA SER A 146 -22.84 19.29 21.64
C SER A 146 -23.21 19.65 23.07
N GLU A 147 -22.35 20.40 23.74
CA GLU A 147 -22.81 21.34 24.75
C GLU A 147 -23.70 22.34 23.99
N ASN A 148 -25.02 22.22 24.24
CA ASN A 148 -26.15 22.95 23.67
C ASN A 148 -26.91 22.26 22.53
N ARG A 149 -28.08 21.75 22.92
CA ARG A 149 -29.12 21.12 22.09
C ARG A 149 -29.96 22.15 21.33
N ASP A 150 -29.33 23.02 20.53
CA ASP A 150 -30.06 23.96 19.67
C ASP A 150 -29.69 23.88 18.17
N GLY A 151 -28.96 22.85 17.73
CA GLY A 151 -28.55 22.74 16.32
C GLY A 151 -28.38 21.31 15.82
N GLY A 152 -29.48 20.65 15.45
CA GLY A 152 -29.44 19.34 14.79
C GLY A 152 -28.62 19.31 13.50
N GLY A 153 -28.48 20.44 12.80
CA GLY A 153 -27.76 20.51 11.52
C GLY A 153 -26.24 20.31 11.59
N GLN A 154 -25.58 20.68 12.69
CA GLN A 154 -24.11 20.69 12.73
C GLN A 154 -23.49 19.28 12.82
N VAL A 155 -24.24 18.32 13.38
CA VAL A 155 -23.84 16.91 13.46
C VAL A 155 -24.05 16.23 12.12
N ASP A 156 -25.19 16.47 11.49
CA ASP A 156 -25.52 15.94 10.17
C ASP A 156 -24.54 16.42 9.10
N ASP A 157 -24.14 17.70 9.12
CA ASP A 157 -23.15 18.27 8.20
C ASP A 157 -21.77 17.57 8.27
N ALA A 158 -21.37 17.14 9.47
CA ALA A 158 -20.10 16.44 9.66
C ALA A 158 -20.16 15.03 9.07
N PHE A 159 -21.26 14.30 9.26
CA PHE A 159 -21.48 12.99 8.62
C PHE A 159 -21.58 13.10 7.12
N GLN A 160 -22.32 14.09 6.63
CA GLN A 160 -22.50 14.37 5.22
C GLN A 160 -21.15 14.56 4.52
N SER A 161 -20.21 15.24 5.17
CA SER A 161 -18.85 15.42 4.63
C SER A 161 -18.04 14.13 4.41
N PHE A 162 -18.43 13.00 5.02
CA PHE A 162 -17.83 11.68 4.76
C PHE A 162 -18.60 10.86 3.71
N THR A 163 -19.89 11.15 3.52
CA THR A 163 -20.80 10.37 2.66
C THR A 163 -21.05 11.00 1.29
N ASP A 164 -20.66 12.27 1.08
CA ASP A 164 -20.83 13.01 -0.18
C ASP A 164 -20.05 12.42 -1.38
N GLY A 165 -19.25 11.38 -1.15
CA GLY A 165 -18.52 10.66 -2.19
C GLY A 165 -17.68 9.56 -1.58
N LYS A 166 -16.68 9.09 -2.32
CA LYS A 166 -15.71 8.12 -1.81
C LYS A 166 -14.73 8.84 -0.88
N ALA A 167 -14.40 8.24 0.25
CA ALA A 167 -13.32 8.68 1.13
C ALA A 167 -12.09 7.78 0.91
N VAL A 168 -10.90 8.23 1.30
CA VAL A 168 -9.70 7.38 1.31
C VAL A 168 -9.20 7.21 2.72
N VAL A 169 -9.23 5.96 3.21
CA VAL A 169 -8.66 5.58 4.50
C VAL A 169 -7.19 5.24 4.30
N VAL A 170 -6.33 5.86 5.10
CA VAL A 170 -4.89 5.71 5.06
C VAL A 170 -4.42 5.31 6.46
N GLU A 171 -3.92 4.09 6.61
CA GLU A 171 -3.18 3.67 7.79
C GLU A 171 -1.70 4.00 7.59
N ILE A 172 -1.14 4.76 8.51
CA ILE A 172 0.27 5.13 8.53
C ILE A 172 0.98 4.49 9.71
N VAL A 173 2.28 4.26 9.52
CA VAL A 173 3.19 3.78 10.57
C VAL A 173 4.39 4.71 10.63
N GLY A 174 4.82 5.06 11.84
CA GLY A 174 6.04 5.82 12.05
C GLY A 174 6.30 6.15 13.52
N ASN A 175 7.40 6.86 13.76
CA ASN A 175 7.77 7.28 15.11
C ASN A 175 6.89 8.45 15.56
N ASP A 176 6.44 8.48 16.82
CA ASP A 176 5.61 9.56 17.36
C ASP A 176 4.41 9.94 16.45
N SER A 177 3.75 8.95 15.86
CA SER A 177 2.75 9.15 14.80
C SER A 177 1.64 10.09 15.22
N GLU A 178 1.12 9.95 16.44
CA GLU A 178 0.05 10.82 16.95
C GLU A 178 0.48 12.29 16.99
N LYS A 179 1.62 12.59 17.62
CA LYS A 179 2.10 13.97 17.79
C LYS A 179 2.44 14.61 16.45
N ARG A 180 3.12 13.87 15.57
CA ARG A 180 3.51 14.36 14.24
C ARG A 180 2.30 14.56 13.33
N LEU A 181 1.35 13.63 13.34
CA LEU A 181 0.14 13.75 12.54
C LEU A 181 -0.72 14.92 13.01
N LYS A 182 -0.85 15.13 14.33
CA LYS A 182 -1.53 16.32 14.89
C LYS A 182 -0.95 17.63 14.35
N TYR A 183 0.37 17.73 14.24
CA TYR A 183 1.04 18.91 13.69
C TYR A 183 0.82 19.05 12.17
N ILE A 184 0.95 17.95 11.42
CA ILE A 184 0.79 17.94 9.95
C ILE A 184 -0.65 18.28 9.55
N VAL A 185 -1.63 17.75 10.27
CA VAL A 185 -3.05 17.98 9.98
C VAL A 185 -3.47 19.39 10.41
N GLY A 186 -3.11 19.80 11.63
CA GLY A 186 -3.49 21.08 12.21
C GLY A 186 -4.91 21.11 12.82
N PRO A 187 -5.34 22.28 13.34
CA PRO A 187 -6.63 22.46 14.00
C PRO A 187 -7.84 22.03 13.16
N ASP A 188 -8.93 21.58 13.80
CA ASP A 188 -10.14 21.07 13.10
C ASP A 188 -10.83 22.12 12.23
N ASP A 189 -10.76 23.39 12.61
CA ASP A 189 -11.30 24.52 11.85
C ASP A 189 -10.24 25.04 10.86
N PRO A 190 -10.45 24.93 9.53
CA PRO A 190 -9.51 25.40 8.52
C PRO A 190 -9.13 26.88 8.66
N ALA A 191 -10.04 27.73 9.14
CA ALA A 191 -9.73 29.15 9.36
C ALA A 191 -8.71 29.33 10.50
N LYS A 192 -8.83 28.56 11.58
CA LYS A 192 -7.84 28.53 12.66
C LYS A 192 -6.54 27.88 12.21
N ALA A 193 -6.63 26.82 11.39
CA ALA A 193 -5.45 26.16 10.83
C ALA A 193 -4.64 27.13 9.96
N ARG A 194 -5.27 27.93 9.10
CA ARG A 194 -4.60 28.96 8.30
C ARG A 194 -3.88 30.02 9.13
N GLN A 195 -4.33 30.29 10.36
CA GLN A 195 -3.69 31.25 11.25
C GLN A 195 -2.55 30.62 12.08
N GLN A 196 -2.78 29.45 12.65
CA GLN A 196 -1.87 28.81 13.60
C GLN A 196 -0.83 27.92 12.94
N SER A 197 -1.22 27.23 11.87
CA SER A 197 -0.39 26.25 11.15
C SER A 197 -0.65 26.34 9.63
N PRO A 198 -0.21 27.41 8.95
CA PRO A 198 -0.55 27.65 7.53
C PRO A 198 -0.12 26.54 6.57
N SER A 199 0.89 25.75 6.93
CA SER A 199 1.41 24.63 6.15
C SER A 199 0.72 23.29 6.44
N SER A 200 -0.33 23.27 7.25
CA SER A 200 -1.05 22.06 7.64
C SER A 200 -2.05 21.63 6.57
N LEU A 201 -2.39 20.34 6.53
CA LEU A 201 -3.30 19.79 5.52
C LEU A 201 -4.67 20.50 5.54
N ARG A 202 -5.19 20.79 6.74
CA ARG A 202 -6.48 21.50 6.89
C ARG A 202 -6.40 22.98 6.51
N ALA A 203 -5.24 23.60 6.68
CA ALA A 203 -5.04 24.98 6.23
C ALA A 203 -5.01 25.06 4.70
N SER A 204 -4.32 24.11 4.06
CA SER A 204 -4.12 24.06 2.60
C SER A 204 -5.37 23.61 1.85
N TYR A 205 -6.09 22.60 2.34
CA TYR A 205 -7.16 21.93 1.59
C TYR A 205 -8.54 22.00 2.26
N GLY A 206 -8.64 22.57 3.46
CA GLY A 206 -9.90 22.69 4.18
C GLY A 206 -10.74 23.89 3.72
N ILE A 207 -12.01 23.64 3.44
CA ILE A 207 -12.99 24.64 3.00
C ILE A 207 -13.76 25.18 4.22
N SER A 208 -14.33 24.29 5.03
CA SER A 208 -15.19 24.63 6.18
C SER A 208 -14.93 23.70 7.37
N ARG A 209 -15.63 23.89 8.50
CA ARG A 209 -15.50 23.01 9.66
C ARG A 209 -15.92 21.57 9.36
N SER A 210 -16.99 21.38 8.59
CA SER A 210 -17.42 20.06 8.13
C SER A 210 -16.52 19.54 7.02
N GLN A 211 -16.14 20.39 6.06
CA GLN A 211 -15.22 20.05 4.97
C GLN A 211 -13.79 20.49 5.29
N ASN A 212 -13.22 19.84 6.30
CA ASN A 212 -11.87 20.13 6.80
C ASN A 212 -10.77 19.27 6.15
N ALA A 213 -10.97 18.79 4.92
CA ALA A 213 -10.09 17.89 4.15
C ALA A 213 -9.81 16.50 4.74
N VAL A 214 -9.34 16.44 5.99
CA VAL A 214 -8.88 15.21 6.61
C VAL A 214 -9.39 15.05 8.04
N TYR A 215 -9.77 13.82 8.35
CA TYR A 215 -9.98 13.32 9.71
C TYR A 215 -8.82 12.41 10.08
N TRP A 216 -8.45 12.34 11.35
CA TRP A 216 -7.41 11.41 11.80
C TRP A 216 -7.65 10.96 13.24
N SER A 217 -7.10 9.80 13.58
CA SER A 217 -7.04 9.27 14.94
C SER A 217 -5.82 8.35 15.09
N ALA A 218 -5.39 8.12 16.33
CA ALA A 218 -4.38 7.11 16.66
C ALA A 218 -5.02 6.05 17.57
N PRO A 219 -5.83 5.13 17.01
CA PRO A 219 -6.52 4.13 17.80
C PRO A 219 -5.55 3.08 18.37
N GLU A 220 -5.95 2.43 19.46
CA GLU A 220 -5.22 1.29 20.03
C GLU A 220 -5.14 0.12 19.04
N ASP A 221 -4.17 -0.79 19.22
CA ASP A 221 -3.91 -1.92 18.33
C ASP A 221 -5.15 -2.80 18.07
N ASN A 222 -5.99 -3.03 19.09
CA ASN A 222 -7.23 -3.80 18.94
C ASN A 222 -8.22 -3.11 17.98
N ASN A 223 -8.35 -1.79 18.08
CA ASN A 223 -9.23 -1.01 17.23
C ASN A 223 -8.68 -0.89 15.80
N LEU A 224 -7.36 -0.90 15.63
CA LEU A 224 -6.73 -0.97 14.30
C LEU A 224 -7.04 -2.29 13.59
N LEU A 225 -7.03 -3.42 14.32
CA LEU A 225 -7.44 -4.71 13.75
C LEU A 225 -8.91 -4.69 13.32
N LEU A 226 -9.80 -4.18 14.18
CA LEU A 226 -11.23 -4.03 13.86
C LEU A 226 -11.45 -3.08 12.68
N LEU A 227 -10.68 -2.01 12.58
CA LEU A 227 -10.76 -1.07 11.46
C LEU A 227 -10.32 -1.75 10.17
N SER A 228 -9.21 -2.47 10.19
CA SER A 228 -8.70 -3.21 9.03
C SER A 228 -9.74 -4.22 8.53
N GLU A 229 -10.38 -4.96 9.43
CA GLU A 229 -11.45 -5.91 9.09
C GLU A 229 -12.67 -5.19 8.50
N PHE A 230 -13.12 -4.11 9.15
CA PHE A 230 -14.24 -3.30 8.69
C PHE A 230 -14.01 -2.71 7.30
N VAL A 231 -12.84 -2.10 7.07
CA VAL A 231 -12.46 -1.50 5.78
C VAL A 231 -12.28 -2.58 4.71
N SER A 232 -11.70 -3.73 5.03
CA SER A 232 -11.58 -4.86 4.09
C SER A 232 -12.93 -5.47 3.70
N GLY A 233 -13.95 -5.33 4.55
CA GLY A 233 -15.34 -5.66 4.23
C GLY A 233 -16.03 -4.68 3.28
N ILE A 234 -15.43 -3.51 3.02
CA ILE A 234 -15.96 -2.50 2.10
C ILE A 234 -15.18 -2.58 0.79
N SER A 235 -15.80 -3.11 -0.26
CA SER A 235 -15.19 -3.11 -1.58
C SER A 235 -14.89 -1.69 -2.06
N ALA A 236 -13.65 -1.44 -2.51
CA ALA A 236 -13.25 -0.14 -3.06
C ALA A 236 -13.98 0.18 -4.38
N VAL A 237 -14.38 -0.87 -5.09
CA VAL A 237 -15.08 -0.83 -6.38
C VAL A 237 -16.25 -1.79 -6.33
N THR A 238 -17.42 -1.32 -6.77
CA THR A 238 -18.52 -2.21 -7.11
C THR A 238 -18.37 -2.66 -8.57
N PRO A 239 -18.79 -3.89 -8.95
CA PRO A 239 -18.68 -4.33 -10.35
C PRO A 239 -19.33 -3.38 -11.36
N SER A 240 -20.37 -2.65 -10.95
CA SER A 240 -21.04 -1.60 -11.73
C SER A 240 -20.23 -0.32 -11.95
N GLU A 241 -19.21 -0.06 -11.13
CA GLU A 241 -18.31 1.09 -11.26
C GLU A 241 -17.07 0.78 -12.13
N ILE A 242 -16.90 -0.47 -12.56
CA ILE A 242 -15.86 -0.83 -13.52
C ILE A 242 -16.35 -0.39 -14.90
N SER A 243 -15.96 0.84 -15.28
CA SER A 243 -16.29 1.43 -16.58
C SER A 243 -15.62 0.68 -17.73
N HIS A 244 -16.26 0.68 -18.90
CA HIS A 244 -15.65 0.19 -20.14
C HIS A 244 -14.49 1.07 -20.62
N ASP A 245 -14.43 2.32 -20.17
CA ASP A 245 -13.36 3.28 -20.46
C ASP A 245 -12.61 3.61 -19.16
N CYS A 246 -11.98 2.58 -18.59
CA CYS A 246 -11.06 2.73 -17.47
C CYS A 246 -9.72 2.10 -17.80
N SER A 247 -8.71 2.36 -16.97
CA SER A 247 -7.41 1.71 -17.04
C SER A 247 -6.92 1.33 -15.64
N CYS A 248 -6.09 0.30 -15.53
CA CYS A 248 -5.44 -0.08 -14.29
C CYS A 248 -4.04 0.56 -14.24
N CYS A 249 -3.74 1.24 -13.13
CA CYS A 249 -2.41 1.72 -12.81
C CYS A 249 -1.94 1.07 -11.50
N VAL A 250 -0.75 0.48 -11.48
CA VAL A 250 -0.16 -0.07 -10.25
C VAL A 250 1.17 0.61 -9.98
N ILE A 251 1.24 1.36 -8.88
CA ILE A 251 2.50 1.86 -8.33
C ILE A 251 3.22 0.70 -7.66
N LYS A 252 4.37 0.34 -8.21
CA LYS A 252 5.17 -0.80 -7.75
C LYS A 252 5.84 -0.51 -6.40
N PRO A 253 6.22 -1.54 -5.63
CA PRO A 253 6.83 -1.35 -4.31
C PRO A 253 8.08 -0.46 -4.34
N SER A 254 8.88 -0.56 -5.40
CA SER A 254 10.10 0.23 -5.59
C SER A 254 9.86 1.75 -5.70
N ALA A 255 8.67 2.16 -6.13
CA ALA A 255 8.27 3.56 -6.31
C ALA A 255 7.28 4.07 -5.27
N LEU A 256 6.93 3.27 -4.25
CA LEU A 256 5.96 3.65 -3.22
C LEU A 256 6.38 4.91 -2.43
N LYS A 257 7.69 5.18 -2.30
CA LYS A 257 8.23 6.42 -1.73
C LYS A 257 7.85 7.70 -2.50
N TYR A 258 7.44 7.56 -3.77
CA TYR A 258 6.97 8.63 -4.63
C TYR A 258 5.47 8.48 -4.95
N ALA A 259 4.73 7.68 -4.18
CA ALA A 259 3.34 7.37 -4.49
C ALA A 259 2.47 8.63 -4.58
N GLY A 260 2.68 9.59 -3.69
CA GLY A 260 1.93 10.85 -3.72
C GLY A 260 2.23 11.68 -4.97
N ASN A 261 3.50 11.85 -5.32
CA ASN A 261 3.90 12.53 -6.56
C ASN A 261 3.34 11.85 -7.82
N ILE A 262 3.34 10.51 -7.88
CA ILE A 262 2.77 9.76 -9.00
C ILE A 262 1.25 9.98 -9.09
N VAL A 263 0.56 9.96 -7.95
CA VAL A 263 -0.89 10.24 -7.88
C VAL A 263 -1.19 11.67 -8.34
N ASP A 264 -0.40 12.66 -7.93
CA ASP A 264 -0.57 14.05 -8.38
C ASP A 264 -0.32 14.21 -9.88
N GLU A 265 0.67 13.53 -10.44
CA GLU A 265 0.90 13.50 -11.90
C GLU A 265 -0.31 12.89 -12.63
N ILE A 266 -0.90 11.81 -12.11
CA ILE A 266 -2.10 11.21 -12.69
C ILE A 266 -3.28 12.20 -12.65
N LEU A 267 -3.56 12.80 -11.48
CA LEU A 267 -4.68 13.74 -11.32
C LEU A 267 -4.52 15.00 -12.18
N SER A 268 -3.31 15.56 -12.24
CA SER A 268 -3.02 16.77 -13.04
C SER A 268 -3.09 16.55 -14.55
N HIS A 269 -2.95 15.30 -15.01
CA HIS A 269 -3.11 14.93 -16.42
C HIS A 269 -4.56 14.54 -16.77
N GLY A 270 -5.55 15.05 -16.05
CA GLY A 270 -6.96 14.89 -16.42
C GLY A 270 -7.57 13.52 -16.10
N PHE A 271 -6.88 12.69 -15.30
CA PHE A 271 -7.46 11.45 -14.79
C PHE A 271 -8.25 11.69 -13.50
N ARG A 272 -9.36 10.96 -13.38
CA ARG A 272 -10.08 10.75 -12.14
C ARG A 272 -9.76 9.36 -11.60
N ILE A 273 -9.40 9.28 -10.33
CA ILE A 273 -9.20 8.00 -9.63
C ILE A 273 -10.55 7.55 -9.08
N THR A 274 -11.11 6.48 -9.64
CA THR A 274 -12.40 5.91 -9.19
C THR A 274 -12.24 4.84 -8.12
N ALA A 275 -11.02 4.31 -7.99
CA ALA A 275 -10.63 3.33 -7.00
C ALA A 275 -9.14 3.42 -6.67
N VAL A 276 -8.79 3.25 -5.40
CA VAL A 276 -7.40 3.01 -4.99
C VAL A 276 -7.36 2.01 -3.83
N GLN A 277 -6.45 1.05 -3.90
CA GLN A 277 -6.22 0.13 -2.78
C GLN A 277 -4.77 -0.37 -2.78
N SER A 278 -4.19 -0.51 -1.58
CA SER A 278 -2.87 -1.08 -1.37
C SER A 278 -2.93 -2.60 -1.26
N PHE A 279 -2.04 -3.31 -1.97
CA PHE A 279 -1.97 -4.77 -1.98
C PHE A 279 -0.57 -5.26 -1.65
N HIS A 280 -0.48 -6.45 -1.07
CA HIS A 280 0.77 -7.17 -0.83
C HIS A 280 0.63 -8.53 -1.52
N LEU A 281 1.08 -8.61 -2.77
CA LEU A 281 0.77 -9.75 -3.62
C LEU A 281 1.64 -10.95 -3.26
N SER A 282 1.04 -12.12 -3.11
CA SER A 282 1.82 -13.36 -3.09
C SER A 282 2.59 -13.53 -4.39
N ARG A 283 3.68 -14.28 -4.37
CA ARG A 283 4.43 -14.58 -5.60
C ARG A 283 3.56 -15.28 -6.66
N ASN A 284 2.61 -16.11 -6.22
CA ASN A 284 1.67 -16.77 -7.14
C ASN A 284 0.70 -15.75 -7.75
N ALA A 285 0.13 -14.86 -6.93
CA ALA A 285 -0.76 -13.80 -7.41
C ALA A 285 -0.04 -12.85 -8.39
N ALA A 286 1.20 -12.46 -8.09
CA ALA A 286 2.00 -11.65 -9.02
C ALA A 286 2.33 -12.39 -10.33
N ASP A 287 2.54 -13.72 -10.30
CA ASP A 287 2.82 -14.54 -11.49
C ASP A 287 1.55 -14.72 -12.36
N GLU A 288 0.38 -14.87 -11.73
CA GLU A 288 -0.93 -14.89 -12.39
C GLU A 288 -1.22 -13.54 -13.04
N PHE A 289 -1.04 -12.43 -12.31
CA PHE A 289 -1.25 -11.08 -12.83
C PHE A 289 -0.45 -10.82 -14.10
N TYR A 290 0.82 -11.23 -14.12
CA TYR A 290 1.69 -11.04 -15.26
C TYR A 290 1.67 -12.19 -16.28
N GLU A 291 0.76 -13.15 -16.16
CA GLU A 291 0.73 -14.33 -17.03
C GLU A 291 0.58 -13.98 -18.51
N VAL A 292 -0.24 -12.97 -18.82
CA VAL A 292 -0.47 -12.50 -20.19
C VAL A 292 0.79 -11.89 -20.84
N TYR A 293 1.77 -11.47 -20.03
CA TYR A 293 3.01 -10.84 -20.51
C TYR A 293 4.16 -11.83 -20.74
N LYS A 294 3.95 -13.14 -20.47
CA LYS A 294 4.98 -14.20 -20.55
C LYS A 294 5.65 -14.31 -21.92
N THR A 295 4.96 -13.97 -22.99
CA THR A 295 5.45 -14.15 -24.37
C THR A 295 6.05 -12.87 -24.97
N VAL A 296 5.82 -11.71 -24.34
CA VAL A 296 6.14 -10.40 -24.91
C VAL A 296 7.25 -9.65 -24.15
N LEU A 297 7.46 -9.94 -22.86
CA LEU A 297 8.51 -9.25 -22.07
C LEU A 297 9.82 -10.06 -22.04
N PRO A 298 10.98 -9.46 -22.39
CA PRO A 298 12.29 -10.12 -22.32
C PRO A 298 12.67 -10.62 -20.93
N GLU A 299 12.20 -9.94 -19.88
CA GLU A 299 12.46 -10.26 -18.47
C GLU A 299 11.63 -11.45 -17.98
N TYR A 300 10.60 -11.84 -18.75
CA TYR A 300 10.02 -13.16 -18.65
C TYR A 300 10.96 -14.12 -19.37
N PRO A 301 11.68 -15.02 -18.66
CA PRO A 301 12.57 -15.95 -19.32
C PRO A 301 11.74 -16.80 -20.29
N GLN A 302 11.91 -16.54 -21.59
CA GLN A 302 11.32 -17.37 -22.63
C GLN A 302 11.71 -18.82 -22.36
N SER A 303 10.70 -19.67 -22.43
CA SER A 303 10.66 -21.08 -22.08
C SER A 303 12.01 -21.83 -22.24
N TRP A 304 12.36 -22.51 -21.15
CA TRP A 304 12.89 -23.88 -21.18
C TRP A 304 14.00 -24.15 -22.23
N THR A 305 15.18 -23.53 -22.10
CA THR A 305 16.37 -24.14 -22.69
C THR A 305 16.61 -25.45 -21.96
N ARG A 306 16.24 -26.55 -22.60
CA ARG A 306 16.58 -27.92 -22.24
C ARG A 306 18.10 -28.05 -22.27
N THR A 307 18.79 -27.56 -21.25
CA THR A 307 20.22 -27.80 -21.11
C THR A 307 20.35 -29.28 -20.83
N ARG A 308 20.60 -30.06 -21.89
CA ARG A 308 21.07 -31.45 -21.78
C ARG A 308 22.43 -31.40 -21.07
N HIS A 309 22.44 -31.29 -19.75
CA HIS A 309 23.58 -31.74 -18.99
C HIS A 309 23.60 -33.26 -19.12
N LYS A 310 24.45 -33.73 -20.05
CA LYS A 310 24.87 -35.13 -20.09
C LYS A 310 25.44 -35.46 -18.71
N HIS A 311 24.90 -36.52 -18.11
CA HIS A 311 25.37 -37.17 -16.89
C HIS A 311 25.34 -36.35 -15.59
N THR A 312 24.19 -36.34 -14.92
CA THR A 312 24.10 -36.65 -13.48
C THR A 312 22.64 -36.88 -13.08
N ARG A 313 22.43 -37.75 -12.10
CA ARG A 313 21.13 -38.32 -11.71
C ARG A 313 20.06 -37.27 -11.50
N LEU A 314 18.86 -37.55 -12.01
CA LEU A 314 17.64 -36.75 -11.85
C LEU A 314 17.33 -36.49 -10.37
N THR A 315 17.68 -35.30 -9.87
CA THR A 315 16.80 -34.59 -8.95
C THR A 315 15.96 -33.64 -9.80
N ARG A 316 14.68 -33.97 -9.95
CA ARG A 316 13.64 -33.12 -10.55
C ARG A 316 13.39 -31.90 -9.62
N ASN A 317 14.42 -31.09 -9.39
CA ASN A 317 14.24 -29.82 -8.71
C ASN A 317 13.61 -28.88 -9.71
N PHE A 318 12.29 -28.73 -9.57
CA PHE A 318 11.44 -27.75 -10.23
C PHE A 318 11.89 -26.35 -9.78
N CYS A 319 13.08 -25.92 -10.22
CA CYS A 319 13.52 -24.54 -10.04
C CYS A 319 12.66 -23.69 -10.98
N ARG A 320 11.48 -23.26 -10.51
CA ARG A 320 10.77 -22.09 -11.06
C ARG A 320 11.83 -20.99 -11.17
N ARG A 321 12.28 -20.70 -12.40
CA ARG A 321 13.21 -19.58 -12.67
C ARG A 321 12.60 -18.33 -12.03
N ARG A 322 13.41 -17.57 -11.30
CA ARG A 322 12.97 -16.29 -10.73
C ARG A 322 12.64 -15.34 -11.87
N ILE A 323 11.44 -14.77 -11.84
CA ILE A 323 10.96 -13.80 -12.81
C ILE A 323 11.08 -12.44 -12.11
N PRO A 324 12.02 -11.58 -12.50
CA PRO A 324 12.36 -10.39 -11.73
C PRO A 324 11.17 -9.45 -11.48
N MET A 325 10.28 -9.27 -12.45
CA MET A 325 9.08 -8.43 -12.29
C MET A 325 8.07 -9.01 -11.29
N VAL A 326 7.88 -10.33 -11.31
CA VAL A 326 7.04 -11.02 -10.31
C VAL A 326 7.64 -10.86 -8.92
N ASP A 327 8.97 -11.05 -8.83
CA ASP A 327 9.66 -10.92 -7.55
C ASP A 327 9.60 -9.48 -7.02
N GLU A 328 9.68 -8.46 -7.89
CA GLU A 328 9.51 -7.05 -7.51
C GLU A 328 8.10 -6.77 -6.96
N LEU A 329 7.05 -7.18 -7.69
CA LEU A 329 5.67 -6.93 -7.28
C LEU A 329 5.29 -7.69 -6.00
N ALA A 330 5.91 -8.84 -5.75
CA ALA A 330 5.74 -9.63 -4.53
C ALA A 330 6.65 -9.20 -3.36
N GLN A 331 7.57 -8.24 -3.57
CA GLN A 331 8.56 -7.85 -2.57
C GLN A 331 7.97 -6.98 -1.44
N GLY A 332 6.90 -6.24 -1.71
CA GLY A 332 6.29 -5.36 -0.73
C GLY A 332 4.91 -4.86 -1.15
N VAL A 333 4.46 -3.80 -0.49
CA VAL A 333 3.17 -3.17 -0.77
C VAL A 333 3.22 -2.43 -2.11
N CYS A 334 2.23 -2.66 -2.96
CA CYS A 334 1.96 -1.87 -4.16
C CYS A 334 0.63 -1.13 -4.01
N LEU A 335 0.44 -0.05 -4.79
CA LEU A 335 -0.82 0.71 -4.81
C LEU A 335 -1.49 0.53 -6.17
N ALA A 336 -2.61 -0.17 -6.23
CA ALA A 336 -3.39 -0.34 -7.45
C ALA A 336 -4.52 0.69 -7.52
N MET A 337 -4.77 1.22 -8.70
CA MET A 337 -5.74 2.26 -8.97
C MET A 337 -6.53 1.94 -10.24
N GLN A 338 -7.84 2.19 -10.18
CA GLN A 338 -8.66 2.35 -11.38
C GLN A 338 -8.71 3.83 -11.71
N VAL A 339 -8.37 4.17 -12.96
CA VAL A 339 -8.37 5.55 -13.45
C VAL A 339 -9.25 5.68 -14.69
N GLU A 340 -9.89 6.84 -14.81
CA GLU A 340 -10.71 7.22 -15.96
C GLU A 340 -10.26 8.60 -16.43
N HIS A 341 -9.96 8.74 -17.73
CA HIS A 341 -9.53 10.01 -18.29
C HIS A 341 -10.74 10.87 -18.69
N ALA A 342 -10.67 12.18 -18.44
CA ALA A 342 -11.77 13.11 -18.73
C ALA A 342 -12.15 13.15 -20.22
N GLU A 343 -11.17 12.96 -21.11
CA GLU A 343 -11.36 12.98 -22.57
C GLU A 343 -11.61 11.60 -23.20
N ARG A 344 -11.84 10.56 -22.37
CA ARG A 344 -11.90 9.14 -22.78
C ARG A 344 -10.54 8.55 -23.19
N ASP A 345 -10.59 7.32 -23.68
CA ASP A 345 -9.43 6.51 -24.11
C ASP A 345 -8.40 6.33 -22.98
N SER A 346 -8.92 5.97 -21.80
CA SER A 346 -8.17 5.95 -20.54
C SER A 346 -6.89 5.12 -20.61
N VAL A 347 -6.90 4.00 -21.34
CA VAL A 347 -5.73 3.15 -21.56
C VAL A 347 -4.66 3.86 -22.39
N ALA A 348 -5.04 4.43 -23.55
CA ALA A 348 -4.08 5.11 -24.42
C ALA A 348 -3.43 6.32 -23.72
N GLN A 349 -4.24 7.10 -23.01
CA GLN A 349 -3.78 8.26 -22.24
C GLN A 349 -2.84 7.83 -21.12
N LEU A 350 -3.18 6.77 -20.37
CA LEU A 350 -2.35 6.31 -19.26
C LEU A 350 -1.01 5.74 -19.75
N ARG A 351 -1.01 5.05 -20.90
CA ARG A 351 0.23 4.58 -21.55
C ARG A 351 1.09 5.75 -22.02
N GLN A 352 0.49 6.81 -22.54
CA GLN A 352 1.21 8.02 -22.92
C GLN A 352 1.89 8.67 -21.70
N LEU A 353 1.15 8.84 -20.60
CA LEU A 353 1.65 9.38 -19.34
C LEU A 353 2.73 8.49 -18.70
N SER A 354 2.55 7.18 -18.74
CA SER A 354 3.53 6.21 -18.21
C SER A 354 4.83 6.23 -19.00
N GLY A 355 4.74 6.34 -20.33
CA GLY A 355 5.86 6.34 -21.25
C GLY A 355 6.47 4.95 -21.52
N PRO A 356 7.61 4.90 -22.24
CA PRO A 356 8.26 3.64 -22.61
C PRO A 356 8.55 2.73 -21.42
N TYR A 357 8.45 1.41 -21.63
CA TYR A 357 8.65 0.40 -20.58
C TYR A 357 10.00 0.51 -19.86
N ASP A 358 11.07 0.80 -20.62
CA ASP A 358 12.42 1.01 -20.09
C ASP A 358 12.60 2.46 -19.64
N PRO A 359 12.86 2.73 -18.34
CA PRO A 359 13.12 4.08 -17.83
C PRO A 359 14.26 4.81 -18.53
N GLU A 360 15.30 4.13 -19.00
CA GLU A 360 16.40 4.79 -19.71
C GLU A 360 15.94 5.36 -21.05
N VAL A 361 15.16 4.59 -21.80
CA VAL A 361 14.53 5.03 -23.05
C VAL A 361 13.49 6.13 -22.77
N ALA A 362 12.72 5.98 -21.69
CA ALA A 362 11.73 6.97 -21.29
C ALA A 362 12.37 8.33 -20.99
N ARG A 363 13.50 8.37 -20.27
CA ARG A 363 14.23 9.62 -19.99
C ARG A 363 14.71 10.32 -21.27
N PHE A 364 15.03 9.57 -22.33
CA PHE A 364 15.47 10.14 -23.59
C PHE A 364 14.28 10.61 -24.47
N VAL A 365 13.25 9.77 -24.64
CA VAL A 365 12.17 10.01 -25.60
C VAL A 365 11.00 10.79 -24.99
N ARG A 366 10.69 10.56 -23.71
CA ARG A 366 9.57 11.18 -22.97
C ARG A 366 9.99 11.51 -21.53
N PRO A 367 10.86 12.51 -21.31
CA PRO A 367 11.45 12.80 -19.99
C PRO A 367 10.42 13.15 -18.91
N GLN A 368 9.21 13.56 -19.31
CA GLN A 368 8.14 13.89 -18.38
C GLN A 368 7.27 12.69 -17.97
N SER A 369 7.50 11.50 -18.53
CA SER A 369 6.69 10.32 -18.24
C SER A 369 6.95 9.78 -16.82
N LEU A 370 5.98 9.07 -16.26
CA LEU A 370 6.10 8.49 -14.92
C LEU A 370 7.33 7.57 -14.79
N ARG A 371 7.56 6.71 -15.80
CA ARG A 371 8.71 5.80 -15.83
C ARG A 371 10.04 6.54 -15.95
N ALA A 372 10.08 7.67 -16.66
CA ALA A 372 11.28 8.50 -16.76
C ALA A 372 11.64 9.17 -15.42
N LYS A 373 10.63 9.74 -14.75
CA LYS A 373 10.77 10.47 -13.48
C LYS A 373 11.08 9.56 -12.29
N PHE A 374 10.38 8.42 -12.19
CA PHE A 374 10.37 7.62 -10.96
C PHE A 374 10.95 6.20 -11.14
N GLY A 375 11.09 5.72 -12.38
CA GLY A 375 11.67 4.42 -12.68
C GLY A 375 13.19 4.42 -12.51
N SER A 376 13.74 3.29 -12.09
CA SER A 376 15.19 3.09 -11.92
C SER A 376 15.78 2.20 -13.00
N ASP A 377 15.14 1.06 -13.28
CA ASP A 377 15.52 0.11 -14.34
C ASP A 377 14.27 -0.59 -14.92
N ARG A 378 14.45 -1.52 -15.88
CA ARG A 378 13.35 -2.21 -16.57
C ARG A 378 12.42 -2.98 -15.63
N VAL A 379 12.97 -3.59 -14.59
CA VAL A 379 12.17 -4.29 -13.57
C VAL A 379 11.51 -3.22 -12.73
N ARG A 380 12.31 -2.40 -12.04
CA ARG A 380 11.90 -1.32 -11.16
C ARG A 380 11.56 -0.05 -11.93
N ASN A 381 10.60 -0.17 -12.84
CA ASN A 381 10.14 0.90 -13.73
C ASN A 381 9.03 1.77 -13.13
N ALA A 382 8.84 1.73 -11.81
CA ALA A 382 7.87 2.50 -11.02
C ALA A 382 6.40 2.15 -11.20
N VAL A 383 5.87 2.14 -12.42
CA VAL A 383 4.43 1.92 -12.67
C VAL A 383 4.17 0.83 -13.71
N HIS A 384 3.21 -0.04 -13.38
CA HIS A 384 2.47 -0.84 -14.36
C HIS A 384 1.25 -0.06 -14.83
N CYS A 385 0.97 -0.09 -16.12
CA CYS A 385 -0.25 0.45 -16.71
C CYS A 385 -0.80 -0.59 -17.69
N THR A 386 -2.12 -0.70 -17.79
CA THR A 386 -2.74 -1.59 -18.78
C THR A 386 -2.30 -1.20 -20.20
N ASP A 387 -2.01 -2.19 -21.04
CA ASP A 387 -1.57 -1.96 -22.42
C ASP A 387 -2.68 -2.01 -23.47
N LEU A 388 -3.77 -2.75 -23.19
CA LEU A 388 -4.88 -3.01 -24.12
C LEU A 388 -6.24 -2.73 -23.45
N ASP A 389 -7.20 -2.20 -24.21
CA ASP A 389 -8.54 -1.86 -23.70
C ASP A 389 -9.29 -3.08 -23.13
N GLY A 390 -9.15 -4.24 -23.80
CA GLY A 390 -9.76 -5.49 -23.35
C GLY A 390 -9.20 -6.02 -22.01
N ASP A 391 -7.97 -5.64 -21.67
CA ASP A 391 -7.29 -6.11 -20.45
C ASP A 391 -7.59 -5.21 -19.25
N ALA A 392 -7.99 -3.95 -19.47
CA ALA A 392 -8.20 -2.99 -18.38
C ALA A 392 -9.21 -3.49 -17.35
N ILE A 393 -10.35 -3.99 -17.84
CA ILE A 393 -11.42 -4.54 -17.00
C ILE A 393 -10.92 -5.76 -16.23
N LEU A 394 -10.16 -6.64 -16.88
CA LEU A 394 -9.63 -7.85 -16.26
C LEU A 394 -8.61 -7.53 -15.16
N GLU A 395 -7.69 -6.60 -15.41
CA GLU A 395 -6.70 -6.15 -14.43
C GLU A 395 -7.38 -5.49 -13.22
N VAL A 396 -8.35 -4.60 -13.45
CA VAL A 396 -9.15 -3.97 -12.38
C VAL A 396 -9.93 -5.02 -11.57
N GLN A 397 -10.61 -5.96 -12.22
CA GLN A 397 -11.32 -7.04 -11.55
C GLN A 397 -10.37 -7.95 -10.76
N TYR A 398 -9.18 -8.22 -11.28
CA TYR A 398 -8.18 -9.01 -10.57
C TYR A 398 -7.82 -8.38 -9.23
N PHE A 399 -7.51 -7.08 -9.19
CA PHE A 399 -7.19 -6.39 -7.93
C PHE A 399 -8.40 -6.22 -7.01
N PHE A 400 -9.48 -5.62 -7.52
CA PHE A 400 -10.58 -5.16 -6.66
C PHE A 400 -11.69 -6.19 -6.44
N SER A 401 -11.70 -7.30 -7.18
CA SER A 401 -12.60 -8.43 -6.95
C SER A 401 -11.84 -9.66 -6.48
N VAL A 402 -10.85 -10.17 -7.22
CA VAL A 402 -10.20 -11.44 -6.86
C VAL A 402 -9.30 -11.27 -5.63
N LEU A 403 -8.33 -10.35 -5.69
CA LEU A 403 -7.37 -10.16 -4.60
C LEU A 403 -7.99 -9.54 -3.36
N ALA A 404 -8.89 -8.56 -3.53
CA ALA A 404 -9.56 -7.92 -2.40
C ALA A 404 -10.39 -8.90 -1.56
N HIS A 405 -11.09 -9.86 -2.18
CA HIS A 405 -11.86 -10.87 -1.45
C HIS A 405 -10.96 -11.97 -0.85
N SER A 406 -9.83 -12.31 -1.50
CA SER A 406 -8.89 -13.31 -0.97
C SER A 406 -8.15 -12.89 0.31
N ARG A 407 -8.30 -11.63 0.74
CA ARG A 407 -7.75 -11.08 1.98
C ARG A 407 -8.66 -11.25 3.20
N GLN A 408 -9.93 -11.60 2.98
CA GLN A 408 -10.87 -12.01 4.03
C GLN A 408 -10.60 -13.46 4.39
#